data_AF-A0A1T5BAV9-F1
#
_entry.id   AF-A0A1T5BAV9-F1
#
_cell.length_a   1.000
_cell.length_b   1.000
_cell.length_c   1.000
_cell.angle_alpha   90.00
_cell.angle_beta   90.00
_cell.angle_gamma   90.00
#
_symmetry.space_group_name_H-M   'P 1'
#
loop_
_entity.id
_entity.type
_entity.pdbx_description
1 polymer ?
#
loop_
_entity_poly.entity_id
_entity_poly.type
_entity_poly.pdbx_seq_one_letter_code
_entity_poly.pdbx_strand_id
1 'polypeptide(L)'
;MFSMDKEANEVFYERNDTTIFAGSVEVLPEVEYYQINESQLDDFFDFYEQNEDVLLPQEHKVFTDWFSECWGKAGGGLLNLPSYFVFHDDYKSFDLKNFQWFDDEEKWS
;
A
#
# COMPACT_ATOMS: atom_id res chain seq x y z
N MET A 1 -15.72 -12.61 -12.48
CA MET A 1 -15.20 -12.23 -11.15
C MET A 1 -14.00 -13.11 -10.86
N PHE A 2 -12.89 -12.54 -10.37
CA PHE A 2 -11.76 -13.35 -9.95
C PHE A 2 -12.15 -14.19 -8.74
N SER A 3 -11.74 -15.45 -8.75
CA SER A 3 -12.07 -16.45 -7.73
C SER A 3 -10.87 -17.35 -7.51
N MET A 4 -10.84 -18.06 -6.37
CA MET A 4 -9.83 -19.07 -6.11
C MET A 4 -10.41 -20.46 -6.38
N ASP A 5 -9.69 -21.27 -7.15
CA ASP A 5 -9.98 -22.70 -7.23
C ASP A 5 -9.52 -23.43 -5.96
N LYS A 6 -9.80 -24.74 -5.89
CA LYS A 6 -9.40 -25.60 -4.75
C LYS A 6 -7.86 -25.73 -4.58
N GLU A 7 -7.09 -25.26 -5.55
CA GLU A 7 -5.63 -25.29 -5.60
C GLU A 7 -5.01 -23.90 -5.34
N ALA A 8 -5.85 -22.91 -4.97
CA ALA A 8 -5.48 -21.52 -4.71
C ALA A 8 -4.93 -20.77 -5.93
N ASN A 9 -5.30 -21.19 -7.14
CA ASN A 9 -5.02 -20.41 -8.35
C ASN A 9 -6.11 -19.35 -8.56
N GLU A 10 -5.69 -18.16 -9.01
CA GLU A 10 -6.62 -17.14 -9.47
C GLU A 10 -7.25 -17.58 -10.80
N VAL A 11 -8.58 -17.70 -10.82
CA VAL A 11 -9.36 -18.07 -12.01
C VAL A 11 -10.50 -17.09 -12.22
N PHE A 12 -10.77 -16.75 -13.50
CA PHE A 12 -11.89 -15.90 -13.86
C PHE A 12 -13.17 -16.74 -14.00
N TYR A 13 -14.15 -16.51 -13.12
CA TYR A 13 -15.41 -17.25 -13.12
C TYR A 13 -16.59 -16.31 -13.41
N GLU A 14 -17.39 -16.65 -14.42
CA GLU A 14 -18.56 -15.85 -14.87
C GLU A 14 -19.91 -16.41 -14.38
N ARG A 15 -19.92 -17.55 -13.69
CA ARG A 15 -21.16 -18.22 -13.23
C ARG A 15 -21.42 -17.95 -11.74
N ASN A 16 -22.70 -17.79 -11.39
CA ASN A 16 -23.17 -17.71 -10.00
C ASN A 16 -23.17 -19.10 -9.35
N ASP A 17 -21.99 -19.60 -8.98
CA ASP A 17 -21.83 -20.80 -8.17
C ASP A 17 -21.50 -20.41 -6.73
N THR A 18 -22.39 -20.71 -5.79
CA THR A 18 -22.26 -20.37 -4.36
C THR A 18 -21.22 -21.24 -3.62
N THR A 19 -20.61 -22.21 -4.30
CA THR A 19 -19.59 -23.10 -3.71
C THR A 19 -18.16 -22.59 -3.90
N ILE A 20 -17.97 -21.48 -4.62
CA ILE A 20 -16.66 -20.91 -4.94
C ILE A 20 -16.30 -19.82 -3.93
N PHE A 21 -15.05 -19.81 -3.48
CA PHE A 21 -14.48 -18.69 -2.74
C PHE A 21 -14.17 -17.54 -3.72
N ALA A 22 -15.18 -16.74 -3.98
CA ALA A 22 -15.12 -15.59 -4.87
C ALA A 22 -15.94 -14.45 -4.28
N GLY A 23 -15.34 -13.28 -4.15
CA GLY A 23 -16.06 -12.09 -3.70
C GLY A 23 -15.09 -10.95 -3.43
N SER A 24 -15.37 -9.80 -4.03
CA SER A 24 -14.91 -8.52 -3.51
C SER A 24 -16.03 -7.95 -2.64
N VAL A 25 -15.70 -7.48 -1.44
CA VAL A 25 -16.61 -6.71 -0.61
C VAL A 25 -16.08 -5.29 -0.61
N GLU A 26 -16.95 -4.34 -0.97
CA GLU A 26 -16.65 -2.93 -0.80
C GLU A 26 -16.58 -2.65 0.71
N VAL A 27 -15.36 -2.41 1.21
CA VAL A 27 -15.10 -2.25 2.65
C VAL A 27 -15.48 -0.85 3.13
N LEU A 28 -15.44 0.16 2.24
CA LEU A 28 -15.64 1.58 2.56
C LEU A 28 -16.44 2.28 1.44
N PRO A 29 -17.75 2.03 1.30
CA PRO A 29 -18.58 2.62 0.25
C PRO A 29 -18.72 4.16 0.35
N GLU A 30 -18.40 4.74 1.51
CA GLU A 30 -18.37 6.18 1.72
C GLU A 30 -17.13 6.88 1.11
N VAL A 31 -16.12 6.12 0.68
CA VAL A 31 -14.89 6.69 0.12
C VAL A 31 -15.09 6.92 -1.37
N GLU A 32 -15.11 8.19 -1.76
CA GLU A 32 -15.07 8.55 -3.18
C GLU A 32 -13.70 8.21 -3.77
N TYR A 33 -13.70 7.30 -4.74
CA TYR A 33 -12.53 7.02 -5.55
C TYR A 33 -12.45 8.03 -6.69
N TYR A 34 -11.37 8.79 -6.73
CA TYR A 34 -11.06 9.67 -7.85
C TYR A 34 -10.23 8.90 -8.87
N GLN A 35 -10.72 8.80 -10.10
CA GLN A 35 -9.98 8.26 -11.23
C GLN A 35 -9.61 9.39 -12.18
N ILE A 36 -8.39 9.32 -12.69
CA ILE A 36 -7.94 10.15 -13.80
C ILE A 36 -8.69 9.67 -15.05
N ASN A 37 -9.16 10.62 -15.87
CA ASN A 37 -9.81 10.29 -17.12
C ASN A 37 -8.83 9.52 -18.03
N GLU A 38 -9.27 8.44 -18.67
CA GLU A 38 -8.42 7.64 -19.57
C GLU A 38 -7.70 8.48 -20.62
N SER A 39 -8.34 9.52 -21.15
CA SER A 39 -7.75 10.43 -22.15
C SER A 39 -6.60 11.29 -21.62
N GLN A 40 -6.37 11.32 -20.31
CA GLN A 40 -5.34 12.11 -19.64
C GLN A 40 -4.29 11.24 -18.93
N LEU A 41 -4.38 9.92 -19.03
CA LEU A 41 -3.46 9.01 -18.33
C LEU A 41 -2.02 9.20 -18.82
N ASP A 42 -1.81 9.26 -20.14
CA ASP A 42 -0.47 9.43 -20.71
C ASP A 42 0.16 10.75 -20.25
N ASP A 43 -0.57 11.87 -20.35
CA ASP A 43 -0.11 13.19 -19.89
C ASP A 43 0.22 13.20 -18.38
N PHE A 44 -0.56 12.47 -17.58
CA PHE A 44 -0.32 12.35 -16.14
C PHE A 44 0.96 11.57 -15.83
N PHE A 45 1.16 10.41 -16.47
CA PHE A 45 2.36 9.60 -16.25
C PHE A 45 3.62 10.30 -16.77
N ASP A 46 3.55 10.96 -17.93
CA ASP A 46 4.64 11.79 -18.45
C ASP A 46 5.02 12.90 -17.46
N PHE A 47 4.03 13.58 -16.87
CA PHE A 47 4.27 14.56 -15.83
C PHE A 47 4.90 13.94 -14.58
N TYR A 48 4.38 12.81 -14.12
CA TYR A 48 4.86 12.14 -12.92
C TYR A 48 6.33 11.71 -13.07
N GLU A 49 6.67 11.04 -14.17
CA GLU A 49 8.04 10.60 -14.48
C GLU A 49 9.01 11.79 -14.58
N GLN A 50 8.61 12.89 -15.24
CA GLN A 50 9.45 14.09 -15.35
C GLN A 50 9.73 14.78 -14.00
N ASN A 51 8.92 14.50 -12.98
CA ASN A 51 8.99 15.15 -11.67
C ASN A 51 9.25 14.15 -10.52
N GLU A 52 9.61 12.90 -10.84
CA GLU A 52 9.75 11.80 -9.89
C GLU A 52 10.66 12.15 -8.71
N ASP A 53 11.83 12.74 -8.99
CA ASP A 53 12.83 13.15 -7.98
C ASP A 53 12.27 14.07 -6.90
N VAL A 54 11.20 14.82 -7.22
CA VAL A 54 10.55 15.77 -6.30
C VAL A 54 9.30 15.15 -5.68
N LEU A 55 8.51 14.43 -6.47
CA LEU A 55 7.24 13.86 -6.04
C LEU A 55 7.44 12.67 -5.09
N LEU A 56 8.29 11.71 -5.45
CA LEU A 56 8.45 10.47 -4.72
C LEU A 56 8.88 10.69 -3.25
N PRO A 57 9.86 11.56 -2.93
CA PRO A 57 10.19 11.87 -1.53
C PRO A 57 9.05 12.54 -0.76
N GLN A 58 8.23 13.36 -1.42
CA GLN A 58 7.08 14.03 -0.78
C GLN A 58 5.97 13.04 -0.48
N GLU A 59 5.65 12.16 -1.44
CA GLU A 59 4.66 11.09 -1.26
C GLU A 59 5.09 10.15 -0.14
N HIS A 60 6.34 9.68 -0.17
CA HIS A 60 6.89 8.82 0.87
C HIS A 60 6.74 9.46 2.26
N LYS A 61 7.04 10.75 2.37
CA LYS A 61 6.88 11.49 3.61
C LYS A 61 5.41 11.55 4.06
N VAL A 62 4.48 11.90 3.17
CA VAL A 62 3.05 12.02 3.51
C VAL A 62 2.51 10.68 4.03
N PHE A 63 2.80 9.58 3.34
CA PHE A 63 2.35 8.25 3.77
C PHE A 63 2.99 7.81 5.08
N THR A 64 4.29 8.06 5.25
CA THR A 64 5.01 7.70 6.49
C THR A 64 4.47 8.47 7.68
N ASP A 65 4.22 9.78 7.53
CA ASP A 65 3.66 10.63 8.58
C ASP A 65 2.25 10.16 8.96
N TRP A 66 1.38 9.97 7.97
CA TRP A 66 0.01 9.49 8.17
C TRP A 66 -0.02 8.13 8.88
N PHE A 67 0.78 7.17 8.41
CA PHE A 67 0.84 5.84 9.00
C PHE A 67 1.38 5.89 10.42
N SER A 68 2.46 6.65 10.67
CA SER A 68 3.06 6.80 12.00
C SER A 68 2.08 7.39 13.00
N GLU A 69 1.29 8.39 12.58
CA GLU A 69 0.24 8.97 13.41
C GLU A 69 -0.84 7.95 13.75
N CYS A 70 -1.32 7.19 12.76
CA CYS A 70 -2.31 6.13 12.96
C CYS A 70 -1.78 5.03 13.87
N TRP A 71 -0.54 4.58 13.67
CA TRP A 71 0.13 3.58 14.49
C TRP A 71 0.26 4.04 15.94
N GLY A 72 0.63 5.30 16.16
CA GLY A 72 0.67 5.92 17.48
C GLY A 72 -0.69 5.94 18.17
N LYS A 73 -1.74 6.40 17.46
CA LYS A 73 -3.13 6.43 17.96
C LYS A 73 -3.68 5.04 18.29
N ALA A 74 -3.25 4.01 17.56
CA ALA A 74 -3.59 2.62 17.83
C ALA A 74 -2.83 2.01 19.02
N GLY A 75 -1.96 2.79 19.68
CA GLY A 75 -1.17 2.32 20.82
C GLY A 75 0.08 1.54 20.43
N GLY A 76 0.52 1.62 19.17
CA GLY A 76 1.74 0.94 18.69
C GLY A 76 2.99 1.30 19.48
N GLY A 77 3.05 2.50 20.06
CA GLY A 77 4.10 2.93 20.98
C GLY A 77 4.28 2.01 22.20
N LEU A 78 3.21 1.34 22.65
CA LEU A 78 3.21 0.41 23.80
C LEU A 78 3.79 -0.97 23.46
N LEU A 79 3.91 -1.31 22.18
CA LEU A 79 4.50 -2.59 21.75
C LEU A 79 5.99 -2.60 22.09
N ASN A 80 6.44 -3.55 22.90
CA ASN A 80 7.87 -3.74 23.17
C ASN A 80 8.52 -4.64 22.11
N LEU A 81 8.28 -4.32 20.84
CA LEU A 81 8.82 -5.03 19.68
C LEU A 81 9.33 -4.02 18.65
N PRO A 82 10.38 -4.37 17.89
CA PRO A 82 10.74 -3.64 16.69
C PRO A 82 9.54 -3.55 15.75
N SER A 83 9.28 -2.36 15.20
CA SER A 83 8.13 -2.08 14.35
C SER A 83 8.58 -1.17 13.22
N TYR A 84 8.30 -1.57 11.98
CA TYR A 84 8.82 -0.92 10.80
C TYR A 84 7.71 -0.66 9.79
N PHE A 85 7.80 0.48 9.11
CA PHE A 85 6.99 0.82 7.95
C PHE A 85 7.86 0.74 6.70
N VAL A 86 7.34 0.14 5.63
CA VAL A 86 8.05 -0.07 4.36
C VAL A 86 7.11 0.23 3.19
N PHE A 87 7.68 0.70 2.09
CA PHE A 87 7.01 0.67 0.79
C PHE A 87 7.31 -0.67 0.11
N HIS A 88 6.33 -1.20 -0.62
CA HIS A 88 6.53 -2.43 -1.39
C HIS A 88 7.68 -2.23 -2.39
N ASP A 89 8.56 -3.24 -2.50
CA ASP A 89 9.78 -3.23 -3.33
C ASP A 89 10.84 -2.14 -2.99
N ASP A 90 10.70 -1.44 -1.86
CA ASP A 90 11.75 -0.55 -1.36
C ASP A 90 12.80 -1.33 -0.55
N TYR A 91 14.03 -0.80 -0.49
CA TYR A 91 15.15 -1.36 0.25
C TYR A 91 15.38 -0.67 1.60
N LYS A 92 14.50 0.26 1.97
CA LYS A 92 14.56 1.01 3.22
C LYS A 92 13.37 0.70 4.13
N SER A 93 13.66 0.67 5.42
CA SER A 93 12.66 0.59 6.48
C SER A 93 12.65 1.87 7.31
N PHE A 94 11.45 2.36 7.64
CA PHE A 94 11.27 3.42 8.62
C PHE A 94 11.01 2.82 10.01
N ASP A 95 11.87 3.16 10.96
CA ASP A 95 11.72 2.79 12.37
C ASP A 95 10.57 3.57 13.01
N LEU A 96 9.48 2.87 13.36
CA LEU A 96 8.33 3.51 14.02
C LEU A 96 8.59 3.86 15.50
N LYS A 97 9.69 3.38 16.09
CA LYS A 97 10.11 3.70 17.46
C LYS A 97 11.06 4.89 17.49
N ASN A 98 12.02 4.92 16.57
CA ASN A 98 13.09 5.92 16.54
C ASN A 98 12.87 7.04 15.52
N PHE A 99 11.87 6.89 14.64
CA PHE A 99 11.53 7.84 13.57
C PHE A 99 12.69 8.12 12.62
N GLN A 100 13.36 7.06 12.17
CA GLN A 100 14.52 7.14 11.28
C GLN A 100 14.42 6.09 10.18
N TRP A 101 14.91 6.47 9.00
CA TRP A 101 15.10 5.56 7.88
C TRP A 101 16.47 4.90 7.98
N PHE A 102 16.52 3.62 7.62
CA PHE A 102 17.77 2.89 7.43
C PHE A 102 17.61 1.88 6.29
N ASP A 103 18.74 1.46 5.73
CA ASP A 103 18.75 0.43 4.69
C ASP A 103 18.45 -0.95 5.32
N ASP A 104 17.68 -1.78 4.62
CA ASP A 104 17.26 -3.08 5.14
C ASP A 104 18.45 -4.03 5.40
N GLU A 105 19.59 -3.82 4.73
CA GLU A 105 20.83 -4.54 5.04
C GLU A 105 21.35 -4.22 6.46
N GLU A 106 21.21 -2.97 6.92
CA GLU A 106 21.59 -2.52 8.27
C GLU A 106 20.63 -3.06 9.34
N LYS A 107 19.38 -3.34 8.97
CA LYS A 107 18.34 -3.89 9.88
C LYS A 107 18.69 -5.26 10.44
N TRP A 108 19.38 -6.07 9.64
CA TRP A 108 19.66 -7.49 9.92
C TRP A 108 21.11 -7.77 10.35
N SER A 109 21.93 -6.73 10.49
CA SER A 109 23.32 -6.83 10.95
C SER A 109 23.44 -6.75 12.48
#